data_AF-A0A960JI28-F1
#
_entry.id   AF-A0A960JI28-F1
#
_cell.length_a   1.000
_cell.length_b   1.000
_cell.length_c   1.000
_cell.angle_alpha   90.00
_cell.angle_beta   90.00
_cell.angle_gamma   90.00
#
_symmetry.space_group_name_H-M   'P 1'
#
loop_
_entity.id
_entity.type
_entity.pdbx_description
1 polymer ?
#
loop_
_entity_poly.entity_id
_entity_poly.type
_entity_poly.pdbx_seq_one_letter_code
_entity_poly.pdbx_strand_id
1 'polypeptide(L)' 'HNALALLNSLFKNPVVDRKKAKEILNLSPKAATDLINIFHERGYLKEMTGNERYQVFLFEPYVNLFE' A
#
# COMPACT_ATOMS: atom_id res chain seq x y z
N HIS A 1 -1.60 13.69 6.76
CA HIS A 1 -2.64 13.60 5.72
C HIS A 1 -2.37 12.45 4.73
N ASN A 2 -1.14 12.29 4.22
CA ASN A 2 -0.84 11.35 3.13
C ASN A 2 -1.06 9.85 3.48
N ALA A 3 -0.72 9.42 4.70
CA ALA A 3 -1.00 8.05 5.16
C ALA A 3 -2.52 7.74 5.14
N LEU A 4 -3.36 8.71 5.53
CA LEU A 4 -4.81 8.56 5.49
C LEU A 4 -5.33 8.51 4.06
N ALA A 5 -4.71 9.22 3.12
CA ALA A 5 -5.08 9.16 1.70
C ALA A 5 -4.86 7.76 1.11
N LEU A 6 -3.71 7.13 1.41
CA LEU A 6 -3.45 5.74 1.01
C LEU A 6 -4.45 4.79 1.66
N LEU A 7 -4.65 4.88 2.98
CA LEU A 7 -5.60 4.03 3.70
C LEU A 7 -7.03 4.15 3.15
N ASN A 8 -7.51 5.38 2.90
CA ASN A 8 -8.81 5.63 2.30
C ASN A 8 -8.95 5.06 0.89
N SER A 9 -7.87 5.07 0.10
CA SER A 9 -7.85 4.41 -1.20
C SER A 9 -7.95 2.88 -1.06
N LEU A 10 -7.26 2.31 -0.07
CA LEU A 10 -7.25 0.86 0.18
C LEU A 10 -8.61 0.33 0.63
N PHE A 11 -9.40 1.12 1.37
CA PHE A 11 -10.78 0.75 1.70
C PHE A 11 -11.70 0.67 0.47
N LYS A 12 -11.39 1.38 -0.62
CA LYS A 12 -12.17 1.33 -1.88
C LYS A 12 -11.67 0.24 -2.81
N ASN A 13 -10.36 0.07 -2.88
CA ASN A 13 -9.71 -1.00 -3.64
C ASN A 13 -8.57 -1.59 -2.79
N PRO A 14 -8.74 -2.81 -2.24
CA PRO A 14 -7.76 -3.40 -1.32
C PRO A 14 -6.48 -3.85 -2.03
N VAL A 15 -6.41 -3.74 -3.36
CA VAL A 15 -5.22 -4.10 -4.13
C VAL A 15 -4.60 -2.83 -4.73
N VAL A 16 -3.31 -2.62 -4.49
CA VAL A 16 -2.57 -1.48 -5.04
C VAL A 16 -1.16 -1.88 -5.45
N ASP A 17 -0.68 -1.40 -6.59
CA ASP A 17 0.72 -1.54 -6.96
C ASP A 17 1.58 -0.40 -6.37
N ARG A 18 2.90 -0.63 -6.27
CA ARG A 18 3.83 0.37 -5.69
C ARG A 18 3.79 1.71 -6.43
N LYS A 19 3.63 1.72 -7.76
CA LYS A 19 3.58 2.96 -8.54
C LYS A 19 2.31 3.74 -8.19
N LYS A 20 1.17 3.07 -8.14
CA LYS A 20 -0.11 3.68 -7.80
C LYS A 20 -0.13 4.20 -6.37
N ALA A 21 0.41 3.45 -5.42
CA ALA A 21 0.56 3.90 -4.03
C ALA A 21 1.39 5.18 -3.94
N LYS A 22 2.47 5.31 -4.73
CA LYS A 22 3.28 6.54 -4.80
C LYS A 22 2.48 7.73 -5.37
N GLU A 23 1.68 7.50 -6.41
CA GLU A 23 0.79 8.52 -6.99
C GLU A 23 -0.24 9.02 -5.96
N ILE A 24 -0.86 8.11 -5.20
CA ILE A 24 -1.86 8.46 -4.17
C ILE A 24 -1.24 9.30 -3.05
N LEU A 25 -0.02 8.96 -2.63
CA LEU A 25 0.65 9.65 -1.53
C LEU A 25 1.05 11.08 -1.86
N ASN A 26 1.22 11.41 -3.15
CA ASN A 26 1.69 12.73 -3.62
C ASN A 26 2.88 13.27 -2.81
N LEU A 27 3.87 12.40 -2.59
CA LEU A 27 5.07 12.64 -1.82
C LEU A 27 6.31 12.57 -2.72
N SER A 28 7.46 13.00 -2.21
CA SER A 28 8.72 12.70 -2.87
C SER A 28 8.91 11.18 -3.01
N PRO A 29 9.61 10.70 -4.06
CA PRO A 29 9.76 9.26 -4.30
C PRO A 29 10.32 8.48 -3.09
N LYS A 30 11.23 9.11 -2.33
CA LYS A 30 11.80 8.55 -1.11
C LYS A 30 10.76 8.48 0.00
N ALA A 31 10.10 9.58 0.32
CA ALA A 31 9.09 9.61 1.39
C ALA A 31 7.91 8.68 1.10
N ALA A 32 7.49 8.57 -0.16
CA ALA A 32 6.43 7.64 -0.57
C ALA A 32 6.87 6.17 -0.39
N THR A 33 8.10 5.85 -0.78
CA THR A 33 8.68 4.50 -0.60
C THR A 33 8.78 4.15 0.88
N ASP A 34 9.31 5.06 1.70
CA ASP A 34 9.47 4.86 3.15
C ASP A 34 8.10 4.62 3.81
N LEU A 35 7.06 5.37 3.42
CA LEU A 35 5.71 5.19 3.95
C LEU A 35 5.05 3.87 3.50
N ILE A 36 5.23 3.46 2.24
CA ILE A 36 4.75 2.15 1.76
C ILE A 36 5.41 1.02 2.54
N ASN A 37 6.71 1.11 2.79
CA ASN A 37 7.44 0.11 3.57
C ASN A 37 6.92 0.06 5.03
N ILE A 38 6.62 1.20 5.66
CA ILE A 38 5.98 1.23 6.99
C ILE A 38 4.62 0.52 6.99
N PHE A 39 3.79 0.71 5.95
CA PHE A 39 2.51 0.01 5.84
C PHE A 39 2.71 -1.50 5.71
N HIS A 40 3.72 -1.92 4.94
CA HIS A 40 4.07 -3.32 4.79
C HIS A 40 4.59 -3.94 6.09
N GLU A 41 5.58 -3.31 6.73
CA GLU A 41 6.16 -3.75 8.00
C GLU A 41 5.13 -3.82 9.14
N ARG A 42 4.12 -2.94 9.13
CA ARG A 42 3.03 -2.94 10.11
C ARG A 42 1.89 -3.90 9.76
N GLY A 43 2.01 -4.68 8.68
CA GLY A 43 1.01 -5.65 8.27
C GLY A 43 -0.26 -5.05 7.65
N TYR A 44 -0.26 -3.76 7.28
CA TYR A 44 -1.36 -3.17 6.50
C TYR A 44 -1.28 -3.57 5.03
N LEU A 45 -0.07 -3.77 4.50
CA LEU A 45 0.12 -4.20 3.12
C LEU A 45 0.88 -5.52 3.10
N LYS A 46 0.35 -6.48 2.36
CA LYS A 46 1.03 -7.75 2.08
C LYS A 46 1.47 -7.79 0.63
N GLU A 47 2.76 -7.98 0.39
CA GLU A 47 3.29 -8.13 -0.96
C GLU A 47 2.86 -9.50 -1.54
N MET A 48 2.40 -9.50 -2.79
CA MET A 48 1.79 -10.68 -3.43
C MET A 48 2.57 -11.26 -4.61
N THR A 49 3.60 -10.56 -5.12
CA THR A 49 4.23 -10.86 -6.41
C THR A 49 5.62 -11.49 -6.30
N GLY A 50 6.29 -11.37 -5.15
CA GLY A 50 7.66 -11.84 -4.95
C GLY A 50 8.72 -11.11 -5.77
N ASN A 51 8.36 -10.04 -6.49
CA ASN A 51 9.25 -9.30 -7.39
C ASN A 51 9.63 -7.94 -6.81
N GLU A 52 10.78 -7.38 -7.20
CA GLU A 52 11.21 -6.06 -6.70
C GLU A 52 10.67 -4.88 -7.54
N ARG A 53 10.43 -5.09 -8.84
CA ARG A 53 10.06 -4.00 -9.78
C ARG A 53 8.57 -3.73 -9.88
N TYR A 54 7.73 -4.77 -9.82
CA TYR A 54 6.29 -4.69 -10.01
C TYR A 54 5.53 -5.24 -8.80
N GLN A 55 5.83 -4.69 -7.63
CA GLN A 55 5.18 -5.10 -6.39
C GLN A 55 3.71 -4.68 -6.37
N VAL A 56 2.86 -5.67 -6.16
CA VAL A 56 1.44 -5.51 -5.86
C VAL A 56 1.22 -5.88 -4.41
N PHE A 57 0.46 -5.04 -3.71
CA PHE A 57 0.16 -5.19 -2.31
C PHE A 57 -1.34 -5.39 -2.08
N LEU A 58 -1.66 -6.28 -1.15
CA LEU A 58 -3.01 -6.51 -0.64
C LEU A 58 -3.18 -5.81 0.71
N PHE A 59 -4.30 -5.13 0.91
CA PHE A 59 -4.74 -4.64 2.21
C PHE A 59 -5.27 -5.80 3.07
N GLU A 60 -4.35 -6.62 3.56
CA GLU A 60 -4.65 -7.88 4.25
C GLU A 60 -5.61 -7.71 5.44
N PRO A 61 -5.42 -6.74 6.37
CA PRO A 61 -6.36 -6.56 7.49
C PRO A 61 -7.80 -6.30 7.07
N TYR A 62 -8.03 -5.68 5.92
CA TYR A 62 -9.38 -5.40 5.44
C TYR A 62 -10.02 -6.63 4.80
N VAL A 63 -9.28 -7.37 3.99
CA VAL A 63 -9.78 -8.58 3.33
C VAL A 63 -10.10 -9.66 4.37
N ASN A 64 -9.26 -9.82 5.38
CA ASN A 64 -9.46 -10.79 6.46
C ASN A 64 -10.71 -10.52 7.32
N LEU A 65 -11.39 -9.36 7.19
CA LEU A 65 -12.68 -9.12 7.85
C LEU A 65 -13.84 -9.88 7.23
N PHE A 66 -13.65 -10.42 6.01
CA PHE A 66 -14.68 -11.10 5.24
C PHE A 66 -14.37 -12.59 5.02
N GLU A 67 -13.26 -13.09 5.57
CA GLU A 67 -12.91 -14.51 5.60
C GLU A 67 -13.63 -15.28 6.71
#